data_AF-A0A822CR29-F1
#
_entry.id   AF-A0A822CR29-F1
#
_cell.length_a   1.000
_cell.length_b   1.000
_cell.length_c   1.000
_cell.angle_alpha   90.00
_cell.angle_beta   90.00
_cell.angle_gamma   90.00
#
_symmetry.space_group_name_H-M   'P 1'
#
loop_
_entity.id
_entity.type
_entity.pdbx_description
1 polymer ?
#
loop_
_entity_poly.entity_id
_entity_poly.type
_entity_poly.pdbx_seq_one_letter_code
_entity_poly.pdbx_strand_id
1 'polypeptide(L)'
;MPFMDRTLPRLIKAPFQYGKYAVDYVHRAQQYTRRPIKQAIISPSALSNVYPRATIPSYTCEQFLEDLVNEVEKDIRLCLEAGADKVQMDFTEAR
;
A
#
# COMPACT_ATOMS: atom_id res chain seq x y z
N MET A 1 -28.04 -11.24 -3.29
CA MET A 1 -26.58 -11.38 -3.20
C MET A 1 -26.15 -10.81 -1.86
N PRO A 2 -25.34 -11.52 -1.05
CA PRO A 2 -24.82 -10.92 0.16
C PRO A 2 -23.85 -9.81 -0.26
N PHE A 3 -24.04 -8.60 0.28
CA PHE A 3 -23.05 -7.55 0.20
C PHE A 3 -21.79 -8.09 0.86
N MET A 4 -20.77 -8.41 0.08
CA MET A 4 -19.45 -8.74 0.63
C MET A 4 -18.98 -7.50 1.38
N ASP A 5 -18.84 -7.64 2.70
CA ASP A 5 -18.30 -6.61 3.56
C ASP A 5 -16.91 -6.24 3.00
N ARG A 6 -16.77 -5.03 2.45
CA ARG A 6 -15.54 -4.57 1.78
C ARG A 6 -14.53 -4.11 2.82
N THR A 7 -14.27 -4.95 3.81
CA THR A 7 -13.28 -4.68 4.85
C THR A 7 -11.95 -5.28 4.46
N LEU A 8 -10.88 -4.50 4.59
CA LEU A 8 -9.52 -5.03 4.44
C LEU A 8 -9.28 -6.12 5.51
N PRO A 9 -8.48 -7.15 5.18
CA PRO A 9 -8.11 -8.16 6.16
C PRO A 9 -7.32 -7.53 7.31
N ARG A 10 -7.51 -8.07 8.52
CA ARG A 10 -6.76 -7.62 9.70
C ARG A 10 -5.34 -8.15 9.69
N LEU A 11 -4.40 -7.37 10.22
CA LEU A 11 -3.02 -7.78 10.46
C LEU A 11 -2.99 -8.88 11.53
N ILE A 12 -2.46 -10.04 11.16
CA ILE A 12 -2.35 -11.21 12.04
C ILE A 12 -0.91 -11.50 12.51
N LYS A 13 0.08 -10.84 11.89
CA LYS A 13 1.50 -11.04 12.17
C LYS A 13 2.24 -9.70 12.10
N ALA A 14 3.03 -9.42 13.13
CA ALA A 14 3.95 -8.30 13.18
C ALA A 14 5.38 -8.73 12.79
N PRO A 15 6.24 -7.79 12.35
CA PRO A 15 5.91 -6.41 11.98
C PRO A 15 5.11 -6.37 10.66
N PHE A 16 4.42 -5.24 10.42
CA PHE A 16 3.74 -4.99 9.15
C PHE A 16 4.75 -4.81 8.02
N GLN A 17 4.49 -5.47 6.89
CA GLN A 17 5.32 -5.36 5.69
C GLN A 17 4.46 -5.64 4.46
N TYR A 18 4.77 -5.02 3.33
CA TYR A 18 4.11 -5.35 2.07
C TYR A 18 4.57 -6.71 1.58
N GLY A 19 3.61 -7.52 1.12
CA GLY A 19 3.93 -8.77 0.41
C GLY A 19 4.36 -8.52 -1.04
N LYS A 20 4.03 -7.36 -1.61
CA LYS A 20 4.34 -6.97 -2.99
C LYS A 20 4.33 -5.45 -3.12
N TYR A 21 5.22 -4.92 -3.96
CA TYR A 21 5.30 -3.51 -4.29
C TYR A 21 4.71 -3.24 -5.69
N ALA A 22 4.24 -2.03 -5.90
CA ALA A 22 3.64 -1.59 -7.16
C ALA A 22 4.65 -1.54 -8.31
N VAL A 23 5.95 -1.48 -8.01
CA VAL A 23 7.05 -1.44 -8.99
C VAL A 23 7.03 -2.62 -9.98
N ASP A 24 6.57 -3.79 -9.55
CA ASP A 24 6.41 -4.96 -10.42
C ASP A 24 5.47 -4.67 -11.60
N TYR A 25 4.45 -3.84 -11.38
CA TYR A 25 3.50 -3.43 -12.41
C TYR A 25 4.08 -2.34 -13.31
N VAL A 26 4.95 -1.47 -12.80
CA VAL A 26 5.69 -0.49 -13.60
C VAL A 26 6.57 -1.22 -14.62
N HIS A 27 7.40 -2.16 -14.15
CA HIS A 27 8.27 -2.95 -15.02
C HIS A 27 7.47 -3.73 -16.07
N ARG A 28 6.35 -4.32 -15.67
CA ARG A 28 5.48 -5.04 -16.60
C ARG A 28 4.87 -4.10 -17.65
N ALA A 29 4.38 -2.93 -17.25
CA ALA A 29 3.77 -1.97 -18.17
C ALA A 29 4.78 -1.42 -19.20
N GLN A 30 6.04 -1.19 -18.79
CA GLN A 30 7.13 -0.75 -19.67
C GLN A 30 7.40 -1.72 -20.84
N GLN A 31 7.05 -3.00 -20.70
CA GLN A 31 7.19 -3.98 -21.79
C GLN A 31 6.18 -3.76 -22.92
N TYR A 32 5.07 -3.06 -22.65
CA TYR A 32 3.96 -2.87 -23.60
C TYR A 32 3.88 -1.45 -24.16
N THR A 33 4.60 -0.48 -23.59
CA THR A 33 4.54 0.92 -24.03
C THR A 33 5.84 1.65 -23.73
N ARG A 34 6.14 2.66 -24.56
CA ARG A 34 7.19 3.66 -24.32
C ARG A 34 6.62 5.00 -23.82
N ARG A 35 5.30 5.09 -23.64
CA ARG A 35 4.66 6.30 -23.13
C ARG A 35 4.89 6.42 -21.62
N PRO A 36 4.90 7.65 -21.07
CA PRO A 36 4.99 7.86 -19.62
C PRO A 36 3.97 7.04 -18.83
N ILE A 37 4.42 6.37 -17.77
CA ILE A 37 3.57 5.51 -16.92
C ILE A 37 3.21 6.26 -15.64
N LYS A 38 1.90 6.34 -15.37
CA LYS A 38 1.37 6.69 -14.05
C LYS A 38 1.10 5.41 -13.28
N GLN A 39 1.77 5.22 -12.14
CA GLN A 39 1.49 4.12 -11.23
C GLN A 39 0.55 4.59 -10.11
N ALA A 40 -0.48 3.82 -9.79
CA ALA A 40 -1.37 4.08 -8.66
C ALA A 40 -0.99 3.22 -7.45
N ILE A 41 -1.12 3.78 -6.25
CA ILE A 41 -0.94 3.09 -4.96
C ILE A 41 -2.13 3.40 -4.04
N ILE A 42 -2.40 2.52 -3.08
CA ILE A 42 -3.42 2.72 -2.05
C ILE A 42 -2.93 3.74 -1.00
N SER A 43 -3.86 4.51 -0.42
CA SER A 43 -3.51 5.44 0.66
C SER A 43 -3.06 4.73 1.95
N PRO A 44 -2.13 5.31 2.73
CA PRO A 44 -1.82 4.81 4.08
C PRO A 44 -3.04 4.86 4.99
N SER A 45 -3.92 5.86 4.84
CA SER A 45 -5.15 5.96 5.63
C SER A 45 -6.16 4.83 5.38
N ALA A 46 -6.20 4.25 4.18
CA ALA A 46 -6.98 3.03 3.93
C ALA A 46 -6.34 1.87 4.67
N LEU A 47 -5.03 1.70 4.48
CA LEU A 47 -4.27 0.59 5.04
C LEU A 47 -4.21 0.63 6.56
N SER A 48 -4.33 1.78 7.22
CA SER A 48 -4.36 1.85 8.68
C SER A 48 -5.52 1.05 9.29
N ASN A 49 -6.60 0.83 8.53
CA ASN A 49 -7.74 0.01 8.94
C ASN A 49 -7.42 -1.50 9.06
N VAL A 50 -6.23 -1.96 8.62
CA VAL A 50 -5.80 -3.35 8.81
C VAL A 50 -5.33 -3.62 10.23
N TYR A 51 -4.91 -2.60 10.98
CA TYR A 51 -4.47 -2.80 12.36
C TYR A 51 -5.66 -3.23 13.23
N PRO A 52 -5.57 -4.35 13.96
CA PRO A 52 -6.68 -4.86 14.76
C PRO A 52 -7.01 -3.90 15.91
N ARG A 53 -8.30 -3.84 16.29
CA ARG A 53 -8.74 -3.10 17.50
C ARG A 53 -8.10 -3.64 18.79
N ALA A 54 -7.78 -4.93 18.81
CA ALA A 54 -7.04 -5.55 19.89
C ALA A 54 -5.53 -5.42 19.63
N THR A 55 -4.78 -4.93 20.61
CA THR A 55 -3.32 -4.77 20.50
C THR A 55 -2.63 -6.10 20.22
N ILE A 56 -1.64 -6.09 19.32
CA ILE A 56 -0.76 -7.22 19.08
C ILE A 56 0.33 -7.21 20.16
N PRO A 57 0.59 -8.32 20.88
CA PRO A 57 1.66 -8.38 21.88
C PRO A 57 3.00 -7.93 21.30
N SER A 58 3.68 -7.00 21.98
CA SER A 58 4.97 -6.42 21.57
C SER A 58 4.96 -5.65 20.25
N TYR A 59 3.80 -5.27 19.74
CA TYR A 59 3.68 -4.48 18.51
C TYR A 59 2.56 -3.46 18.63
N THR A 60 2.92 -2.20 18.88
CA THR A 60 1.95 -1.12 19.14
C THR A 60 1.36 -0.53 17.87
N CYS A 61 0.29 0.25 18.02
CA CYS A 61 -0.29 1.00 16.90
C CYS A 61 0.73 1.99 16.30
N GLU A 62 1.53 2.63 17.16
CA GLU A 62 2.56 3.59 16.74
C GLU A 62 3.66 2.91 15.93
N GLN A 63 4.13 1.73 16.36
CA GLN A 63 5.09 0.93 15.59
C GLN A 63 4.50 0.50 14.24
N PHE A 64 3.22 0.11 14.23
CA PHE A 64 2.51 -0.18 13.00
C PHE A 64 2.41 1.03 12.05
N LEU A 65 2.12 2.21 12.56
CA LEU A 65 2.03 3.43 11.75
C LEU A 65 3.40 3.80 11.15
N GLU A 66 4.48 3.64 11.93
CA GLU A 66 5.85 3.83 11.46
C GLU A 66 6.18 2.86 10.31
N ASP A 67 5.92 1.56 10.51
CA ASP A 67 6.15 0.54 9.48
C ASP A 67 5.30 0.80 8.22
N LEU A 68 4.03 1.19 8.40
CA LEU A 68 3.14 1.53 7.29
C LEU A 68 3.66 2.72 6.47
N VAL A 69 4.11 3.79 7.13
CA VAL A 69 4.68 4.96 6.45
C VAL A 69 5.95 4.56 5.69
N ASN A 70 6.82 3.76 6.31
CA ASN A 70 8.04 3.27 5.67
C ASN A 70 7.75 2.40 4.44
N GLU A 71 6.74 1.52 4.50
CA GLU A 71 6.34 0.69 3.37
C GLU A 71 5.73 1.50 2.22
N VAL A 72 4.88 2.50 2.53
CA VAL A 72 4.33 3.42 1.50
C VAL A 72 5.42 4.23 0.85
N GLU A 73 6.34 4.79 1.63
CA GLU A 73 7.46 5.59 1.14
C GLU A 73 8.34 4.75 0.22
N LYS A 74 8.70 3.54 0.64
CA LYS A 74 9.46 2.58 -0.17
C LYS A 74 8.75 2.24 -1.48
N ASP A 75 7.44 2.01 -1.46
CA ASP A 75 6.66 1.70 -2.66
C ASP A 75 6.67 2.86 -3.67
N ILE A 76 6.51 4.09 -3.19
CA ILE A 76 6.63 5.31 -4.01
C ILE A 76 8.03 5.41 -4.61
N ARG A 77 9.07 5.30 -3.77
CA ARG A 77 10.47 5.43 -4.19
C ARG A 77 10.82 4.41 -5.26
N LEU A 78 10.50 3.13 -5.03
CA LEU A 78 10.77 2.05 -5.98
C LEU A 78 10.08 2.30 -7.34
N CYS A 79 8.85 2.80 -7.34
CA CYS A 79 8.15 3.13 -8.59
C CYS A 79 8.82 4.27 -9.36
N LEU A 80 9.22 5.34 -8.66
CA LEU A 80 9.91 6.48 -9.27
C LEU A 80 11.30 6.09 -9.79
N GLU A 81 12.07 5.32 -9.01
CA GLU A 81 13.39 4.80 -9.41
C GLU A 81 13.29 3.86 -10.62
N ALA A 82 12.20 3.09 -10.73
CA ALA A 82 11.91 2.24 -11.89
C ALA A 82 11.46 3.02 -13.15
N GLY A 83 11.31 4.35 -13.06
CA GLY A 83 10.95 5.20 -14.20
C GLY A 83 9.45 5.40 -14.40
N ALA A 84 8.64 5.25 -13.34
CA ALA A 84 7.30 5.83 -13.37
C ALA A 84 7.40 7.36 -13.46
N ASP A 85 6.63 7.95 -14.37
CA ASP A 85 6.59 9.42 -14.56
C ASP A 85 5.97 10.11 -13.35
N LYS A 86 5.03 9.42 -12.70
CA LYS A 86 4.36 9.86 -11.48
C LYS A 86 3.75 8.68 -10.72
N VAL A 87 3.71 8.82 -9.40
CA VAL A 87 2.99 7.92 -8.50
C VAL A 87 1.77 8.67 -7.96
N GLN A 88 0.58 8.11 -8.16
CA GLN A 88 -0.68 8.65 -7.68
C GLN A 88 -1.16 7.83 -6.49
N MET A 89 -1.49 8.50 -5.38
CA MET A 89 -2.10 7.87 -4.23
C MET A 89 -3.63 7.96 -4.33
N ASP A 90 -4.30 6.80 -4.28
CA ASP A 90 -5.74 6.70 -4.36
C ASP A 90 -6.33 6.76 -2.94
N PHE A 91 -6.91 7.92 -2.62
CA PHE A 91 -7.67 8.17 -1.42
C PHE A 91 -9.17 8.09 -1.76
N THR A 92 -9.86 7.08 -1.23
CA THR A 92 -11.25 6.74 -1.55
C THR A 92 -12.17 6.72 -0.33
N GLU A 93 -11.67 7.13 0.83
CA GLU A 93 -12.28 7.02 2.16
C GLU A 93 -13.19 8.21 2.48
N ALA A 94 -12.95 9.40 1.91
CA ALA A 94 -13.80 10.57 2.09
C ALA A 94 -14.92 10.65 1.04
N ARG A 95 -15.78 9.62 1.00
CA ARG A 95 -16.97 9.59 0.15
C ARG A 95 -18.15 10.30 0.78
#